data_AF-A0A962X1I3-F1
#
_entry.id   AF-A0A962X1I3-F1
#
_cell.length_a   1.000
_cell.length_b   1.000
_cell.length_c   1.000
_cell.angle_alpha   90.00
_cell.angle_beta   90.00
_cell.angle_gamma   90.00
#
_symmetry.space_group_name_H-M   'P 1'
#
loop_
_entity.id
_entity.type
_entity.pdbx_description
1 polymer ?
#
loop_
_entity_poly.entity_id
_entity_poly.type
_entity_poly.pdbx_seq_one_letter_code
_entity_poly.pdbx_strand_id
1 'polypeptide(L)'
;IWWQQIGDVNSGAFTPQQAMDRLAEEMDLTMSRMQTADEKANVYGGCGPRLNEKKDPSFWLNQPGSPKAKVNEKPQGETVDYDELVKRWQQS
;
A
#
# COMPACT_ATOMS: atom_id res chain seq x y z
N ILE A 1 -7.24 -13.72 7.35
CA ILE A 1 -6.26 -13.17 6.39
C ILE A 1 -5.48 -12.01 7.02
N TRP A 2 -6.14 -10.92 7.41
CA TRP A 2 -5.47 -9.75 8.02
C TRP A 2 -4.61 -10.06 9.26
N TRP A 3 -5.15 -10.82 10.22
CA TRP A 3 -4.45 -11.11 11.48
C TRP A 3 -3.27 -12.07 11.37
N GLN A 4 -3.21 -12.89 10.31
CA GLN A 4 -2.05 -13.73 10.01
C GLN A 4 -0.89 -12.91 9.43
N GLN A 5 -1.18 -11.89 8.62
CA GLN A 5 -0.17 -11.05 7.97
C GLN A 5 0.46 -10.02 8.94
N ILE A 6 -0.30 -9.48 9.91
CA ILE A 6 0.23 -8.49 10.87
C ILE A 6 1.29 -9.09 11.81
N GLY A 7 1.15 -10.35 12.21
CA GLY A 7 2.09 -11.02 13.11
C GLY A 7 3.53 -11.02 12.59
N ASP A 8 3.69 -11.19 11.28
CA ASP A 8 5.00 -11.24 10.64
C ASP A 8 5.62 -9.84 10.40
N VAL A 9 4.81 -8.79 10.36
CA VAL A 9 5.29 -7.39 10.26
C VAL A 9 5.86 -6.92 11.60
N ASN A 10 5.17 -7.23 12.70
CA ASN A 10 5.60 -6.82 14.04
C ASN A 10 6.89 -7.52 14.49
N SER A 11 7.19 -8.70 13.96
CA SER A 11 8.44 -9.43 14.23
C SER A 11 9.61 -8.96 13.34
N GLY A 12 9.36 -8.09 12.36
CA GLY A 12 10.37 -7.62 11.40
C GLY A 12 10.74 -8.64 10.33
N ALA A 13 10.00 -9.75 10.20
CA ALA A 13 10.26 -10.77 9.20
C ALA A 13 10.00 -10.28 7.76
N PHE A 14 9.10 -9.30 7.59
CA PHE A 14 8.80 -8.66 6.31
C PHE A 14 8.78 -7.14 6.42
N THR A 15 9.11 -6.47 5.32
CA THR A 15 8.87 -5.03 5.19
C THR A 15 7.37 -4.74 5.15
N PRO A 16 6.92 -3.53 5.55
CA PRO A 16 5.51 -3.14 5.45
C PRO A 16 4.95 -3.32 4.03
N GLN A 17 5.73 -3.01 2.99
CA GLN A 17 5.31 -3.18 1.60
C GLN A 17 5.03 -4.66 1.27
N GLN A 18 5.96 -5.56 1.58
CA GLN A 18 5.81 -6.99 1.30
C GLN A 18 4.58 -7.60 1.98
N ALA A 19 4.31 -7.20 3.22
CA ALA A 19 3.15 -7.70 3.95
C ALA A 19 1.83 -7.19 3.37
N MET A 20 1.78 -5.93 2.95
CA MET A 20 0.60 -5.37 2.28
C MET A 20 0.39 -6.00 0.90
N ASP A 21 1.45 -6.24 0.13
CA ASP A 21 1.38 -6.91 -1.17
C ASP A 21 0.83 -8.33 -1.03
N ARG A 22 1.32 -9.09 -0.04
CA ARG A 22 0.85 -10.45 0.24
C ARG A 22 -0.59 -10.46 0.74
N LEU A 23 -0.98 -9.50 1.58
CA LEU A 23 -2.37 -9.36 2.01
C LEU A 23 -3.30 -9.11 0.81
N ALA A 24 -2.91 -8.20 -0.10
CA ALA A 24 -3.68 -7.92 -1.30
C ALA A 24 -3.83 -9.16 -2.19
N GLU A 25 -2.76 -9.93 -2.39
CA GLU A 25 -2.80 -11.18 -3.17
C GLU A 25 -3.78 -12.22 -2.60
N GLU A 26 -3.78 -12.42 -1.27
CA GLU A 26 -4.70 -13.34 -0.60
C GLU A 26 -6.18 -12.89 -0.70
N MET A 27 -6.41 -11.57 -0.65
CA MET A 27 -7.73 -10.99 -0.87
C MET A 27 -8.18 -11.23 -2.32
N ASP A 28 -7.32 -10.98 -3.30
CA ASP A 28 -7.62 -11.24 -4.72
C ASP A 28 -7.90 -12.71 -5.00
N LEU A 29 -7.12 -13.61 -4.42
CA LEU A 29 -7.36 -15.06 -4.54
C LEU A 29 -8.73 -15.45 -3.99
N THR A 30 -9.12 -14.91 -2.84
CA THR A 30 -10.43 -15.17 -2.24
C THR A 30 -11.55 -14.63 -3.13
N MET A 31 -11.43 -13.39 -3.60
CA MET A 31 -12.41 -12.76 -4.48
C MET A 31 -12.52 -13.46 -5.83
N SER A 32 -11.43 -13.99 -6.40
CA SER A 32 -11.44 -14.75 -7.65
C SER A 32 -12.33 -16.00 -7.58
N ARG A 33 -12.30 -16.68 -6.43
CA ARG A 33 -13.12 -17.87 -6.17
C ARG A 33 -14.59 -17.50 -6.04
N MET A 34 -14.87 -16.39 -5.36
CA MET A 34 -16.23 -15.86 -5.24
C MET A 34 -16.81 -15.45 -6.60
N GLN A 35 -16.02 -14.73 -7.41
CA GLN A 35 -16.37 -14.38 -8.78
C GLN A 35 -16.72 -15.63 -9.59
N THR A 36 -15.84 -16.63 -9.59
CA THR A 36 -16.04 -17.88 -10.35
C THR A 36 -17.30 -18.63 -9.91
N ALA A 37 -17.58 -18.66 -8.60
CA ALA A 37 -18.78 -19.29 -8.07
C ALA A 37 -20.06 -18.55 -8.51
N ASP A 38 -20.02 -17.21 -8.50
CA ASP A 38 -21.13 -16.39 -8.96
C ASP A 38 -21.41 -16.56 -10.46
N GLU A 39 -20.37 -16.52 -11.29
CA GLU A 39 -20.50 -16.64 -12.74
C GLU A 39 -21.02 -18.02 -13.17
N LYS A 40 -20.65 -19.08 -12.45
CA LYS A 40 -21.05 -20.46 -12.80
C LYS A 40 -22.44 -20.83 -12.33
N ALA A 41 -22.84 -20.36 -11.15
CA ALA A 41 -24.03 -20.87 -10.48
C ALA A 41 -24.91 -19.76 -9.87
N ASN A 42 -24.65 -18.50 -10.19
CA ASN A 42 -25.39 -17.34 -9.68
C ASN A 42 -25.48 -17.32 -8.14
N VAL A 43 -24.42 -17.79 -7.48
CA VAL A 43 -24.39 -18.04 -6.02
C VAL A 43 -24.69 -16.77 -5.23
N TYR A 44 -24.26 -15.60 -5.71
CA TYR A 44 -24.50 -14.31 -5.08
C TYR A 44 -25.51 -13.46 -5.86
N GLY A 45 -26.35 -14.09 -6.69
CA GLY A 45 -27.36 -13.38 -7.49
C GLY A 45 -26.78 -12.45 -8.55
N GLY A 46 -25.54 -12.68 -8.99
CA GLY A 46 -24.86 -11.85 -9.99
C GLY A 46 -24.18 -10.62 -9.39
N CYS A 47 -24.28 -10.43 -8.08
CA CYS A 47 -23.66 -9.34 -7.32
C CYS A 47 -22.34 -9.75 -6.66
N GLY A 48 -21.76 -10.90 -7.05
CA GLY A 48 -20.45 -11.30 -6.56
C GLY A 48 -19.36 -10.28 -6.96
N PRO A 49 -18.23 -10.25 -6.24
CA PRO A 49 -17.12 -9.38 -6.59
C PRO A 49 -16.61 -9.71 -8.01
N ARG A 50 -16.05 -8.70 -8.69
CA ARG A 50 -15.35 -8.85 -9.96
C ARG A 50 -13.95 -8.28 -9.82
N LEU A 51 -12.96 -9.08 -10.14
CA LEU A 51 -11.57 -8.65 -10.07
C LEU A 51 -11.28 -7.64 -11.17
N ASN A 52 -10.65 -6.54 -10.76
CA ASN A 52 -10.11 -5.56 -11.70
C ASN A 52 -8.86 -6.11 -12.38
N GLU A 53 -8.55 -5.60 -13.57
CA GLU A 53 -7.25 -5.85 -14.19
C GLU A 53 -6.11 -5.34 -13.30
N LYS A 54 -4.98 -6.05 -13.32
CA LYS A 54 -3.77 -5.58 -12.66
C LYS A 54 -3.32 -4.25 -13.27
N LYS A 55 -3.03 -3.28 -12.41
CA LYS A 55 -2.47 -1.98 -12.79
C LYS A 55 -1.12 -1.79 -12.10
N ASP A 56 -0.24 -1.05 -12.76
CA ASP A 56 1.04 -0.66 -12.16
C ASP A 56 0.81 0.23 -10.93
N PRO A 57 1.63 0.12 -9.86
CA PRO A 57 1.50 0.98 -8.68
C PRO A 57 1.45 2.48 -9.00
N SER A 58 2.18 2.92 -10.02
CA SER A 58 2.22 4.31 -10.46
C SER A 58 0.84 4.83 -10.87
N PHE A 59 -0.02 3.96 -11.42
CA PHE A 59 -1.39 4.34 -11.76
C PHE A 59 -2.15 4.79 -10.50
N TRP A 60 -2.02 4.06 -9.40
CA TRP A 60 -2.68 4.37 -8.14
C TRP A 60 -2.05 5.57 -7.43
N LEU A 61 -0.72 5.66 -7.42
CA LEU A 61 0.03 6.74 -6.77
C LEU A 61 -0.09 8.11 -7.46
N ASN A 62 -0.54 8.12 -8.72
CA ASN A 62 -0.79 9.36 -9.47
C ASN A 62 -2.24 9.85 -9.36
N GLN A 63 -3.13 9.11 -8.69
CA GLN A 63 -4.52 9.54 -8.55
C GLN A 63 -4.66 10.71 -7.56
N PRO A 64 -5.68 11.58 -7.74
CA PRO A 64 -5.99 12.62 -6.77
C PRO A 64 -6.26 12.03 -5.38
N GLY A 65 -5.62 12.57 -4.34
CA GLY A 65 -5.78 12.10 -2.96
C GLY A 65 -5.10 10.76 -2.65
N SER A 66 -4.30 10.22 -3.56
CA SER A 66 -3.58 8.96 -3.36
C SER A 66 -2.49 9.05 -2.29
N PRO A 67 -2.08 7.91 -1.71
CA PRO A 67 -0.90 7.81 -0.87
C PRO A 67 0.36 8.29 -1.60
N LYS A 68 1.32 8.85 -0.87
CA LYS A 68 2.58 9.29 -1.45
C LYS A 68 3.50 8.10 -1.71
N ALA A 69 4.20 8.16 -2.84
CA ALA A 69 5.26 7.21 -3.15
C ALA A 69 6.30 7.21 -2.02
N LYS A 70 6.95 6.07 -1.84
CA LYS A 70 8.01 5.92 -0.84
C LYS A 70 9.10 6.96 -1.08
N VAL A 71 9.39 7.76 -0.06
CA VAL A 71 10.51 8.70 -0.03
C VAL A 71 11.57 8.21 0.95
N ASN A 72 12.73 8.87 0.97
CA ASN A 72 13.66 8.67 2.07
C ASN A 72 13.06 9.27 3.35
N GLU A 73 12.35 8.44 4.12
CA GLU A 73 11.69 8.84 5.37
C GLU A 73 12.68 9.20 6.50
N LYS A 74 13.95 8.80 6.34
CA LYS A 74 15.01 9.03 7.33
C LYS A 74 16.28 9.54 6.62
N PRO A 75 16.27 10.78 6.11
CA PRO A 75 17.48 11.37 5.56
C PRO A 75 18.55 11.47 6.63
N GLN A 76 19.81 11.30 6.21
CA GLN A 76 20.95 11.52 7.10
C GLN A 76 20.94 12.99 7.54
N GLY A 77 21.18 13.25 8.82
CA GLY A 77 21.31 14.61 9.33
C GLY A 77 22.52 15.30 8.72
N GLU A 78 22.35 16.55 8.29
CA GLU A 78 23.42 17.42 7.83
C GLU A 78 23.74 18.46 8.91
N THR A 79 25.02 18.74 9.13
CA THR A 79 25.44 19.82 10.03
C THR A 79 25.37 21.13 9.27
N VAL A 80 24.65 22.12 9.81
CA VAL A 80 24.52 23.45 9.21
C VAL A 80 25.14 24.47 10.16
N ASP A 81 25.83 25.47 9.61
CA ASP A 81 26.36 26.58 10.39
C ASP A 81 25.24 27.36 11.09
N TYR A 82 25.48 27.77 12.32
CA TYR A 82 24.46 28.44 13.14
C TYR A 82 24.00 29.76 12.52
N ASP A 83 24.92 30.55 11.95
CA ASP A 83 24.59 31.86 11.36
C ASP A 83 23.76 31.69 10.07
N GLU A 84 24.01 30.61 9.33
CA GLU A 84 23.24 30.26 8.14
C GLU A 84 21.81 29.81 8.49
N LEU A 85 21.66 29.01 9.54
CA LEU A 85 20.35 28.59 10.07
C LEU A 85 19.49 29.80 10.48
N VAL A 86 20.07 30.77 11.19
CA VAL A 86 19.34 31.98 11.64
C VAL A 86 18.89 32.83 10.45
N LYS A 87 19.74 33.01 9.43
CA LYS A 87 19.38 33.76 8.21
C LYS A 87 18.21 33.14 7.46
N ARG A 88 18.22 31.81 7.30
CA ARG A 88 17.15 31.07 6.60
C ARG A 88 15.82 31.14 7.37
N TRP A 89 15.87 31.12 8.71
CA TRP A 89 14.68 31.27 9.56
C TRP A 89 14.05 32.66 9.45
N GLN A 90 14.85 33.73 9.37
CA GLN A 90 14.34 35.10 9.19
C GLN A 90 13.68 35.35 7.83
N GLN A 91 13.93 34.49 6.83
CA GLN A 91 13.36 34.57 5.49
C GLN A 91 12.10 33.70 5.31
N SER A 92 11.74 32.91 6.32
CA SER A 92 10.60 31.98 6.30
C SER A 92 9.31 32.61 6.80
#